data_AF-A0A3N5U9X8-F1
#
_entry.id   AF-A0A3N5U9X8-F1
#
_cell.length_a   1.000
_cell.length_b   1.000
_cell.length_c   1.000
_cell.angle_alpha   90.00
_cell.angle_beta   90.00
_cell.angle_gamma   90.00
#
_symmetry.space_group_name_H-M   'P 1'
#
loop_
_entity.id
_entity.type
_entity.pdbx_description
1 polymer ?
#
loop_
_entity_poly.entity_id
_entity_poly.type
_entity_poly.pdbx_seq_one_letter_code
_entity_poly.pdbx_strand_id
1 'polypeptide(L)' 'MLKGKSITLRPVRETDLDQLYTYHIDIDNRGEFFPRGILAQPAFRRQFEENGFWSKEEGMLVMVSPKDEILGH' A
#
# COMPACT_ATOMS: atom_id res chain seq x y z
N MET A 1 -7.37 9.39 9.07
CA MET A 1 -6.41 8.44 9.67
C MET A 1 -7.11 7.69 10.79
N LEU A 2 -7.04 6.36 10.79
CA LEU A 2 -7.56 5.54 11.89
C LEU A 2 -6.39 5.23 12.83
N LYS A 3 -6.45 5.73 14.06
CA LYS A 3 -5.35 5.64 15.01
C LYS A 3 -5.58 4.49 15.98
N GLY A 4 -4.69 3.50 15.96
CA GLY A 4 -4.59 2.45 16.96
C GLY A 4 -3.49 2.76 17.99
N LYS A 5 -3.31 1.85 18.96
CA LYS A 5 -2.25 1.97 19.97
C LYS A 5 -0.84 1.82 19.38
N SER A 6 -0.69 0.92 18.41
CA SER A 6 0.61 0.52 17.86
C SER A 6 0.75 0.83 16.37
N ILE A 7 -0.36 1.11 15.68
CA ILE A 7 -0.39 1.36 14.24
C ILE A 7 -1.37 2.49 13.92
N THR A 8 -1.13 3.19 12.83
CA THR A 8 -2.10 4.09 12.22
C THR A 8 -2.39 3.65 10.80
N LEU A 9 -3.66 3.66 10.40
CA LEU A 9 -4.07 3.46 9.01
C LEU A 9 -4.28 4.82 8.35
N ARG A 10 -3.69 5.00 7.18
CA ARG A 10 -3.86 6.20 6.36
C ARG A 10 -3.87 5.87 4.87
N PRO A 11 -4.48 6.71 4.02
CA PRO A 11 -4.30 6.61 2.57
C PRO A 11 -2.82 6.69 2.19
N VAL A 12 -2.50 6.13 1.02
CA VAL A 12 -1.17 6.17 0.40
C VAL A 12 -0.80 7.61 0.07
N ARG A 13 0.46 7.97 0.29
CA ARG A 13 1.07 9.24 -0.14
C ARG A 13 2.05 8.96 -1.28
N GLU A 14 2.32 9.98 -2.08
CA GLU A 14 3.30 9.85 -3.18
C GLU A 14 4.69 9.42 -2.69
N THR A 15 5.10 9.90 -1.50
CA THR A 15 6.36 9.51 -0.85
C THR A 15 6.44 8.04 -0.47
N ASP A 16 5.32 7.33 -0.42
CA ASP A 16 5.27 5.91 -0.07
C ASP A 16 5.52 5.00 -1.29
N LEU A 17 5.37 5.52 -2.51
CA LEU A 17 5.23 4.68 -3.71
C LEU A 17 6.40 3.73 -3.95
N ASP A 18 7.63 4.18 -3.72
CA ASP A 18 8.81 3.34 -3.94
C ASP A 18 8.91 2.19 -2.93
N GLN A 19 8.71 2.49 -1.65
CA GLN A 19 8.74 1.48 -0.59
C GLN A 19 7.55 0.52 -0.71
N LEU A 20 6.36 1.06 -0.99
CA LEU A 20 5.16 0.26 -1.16
C LEU A 20 5.24 -0.66 -2.38
N TYR A 21 5.83 -0.19 -3.48
CA TYR A 21 6.07 -1.03 -4.66
C TYR A 21 7.06 -2.16 -4.37
N THR A 22 8.11 -1.88 -3.58
CA THR A 22 9.06 -2.91 -3.12
C THR A 22 8.33 -4.03 -2.36
N TYR A 23 7.38 -3.68 -1.49
CA TYR A 23 6.56 -4.68 -0.78
C TYR A 23 5.54 -5.37 -1.70
N HIS A 24 5.04 -4.68 -2.73
CA HIS A 24 4.07 -5.23 -3.68
C HIS A 24 4.64 -6.38 -4.52
N ILE A 25 5.94 -6.31 -4.86
CA ILE A 25 6.62 -7.32 -5.67
C ILE A 25 7.26 -8.44 -4.85
N ASP A 26 7.29 -8.32 -3.52
CA ASP A 26 7.75 -9.37 -2.62
C ASP A 26 6.64 -10.44 -2.43
N ILE A 27 6.57 -11.36 -3.39
CA ILE A 27 5.53 -12.39 -3.47
C ILE A 27 5.69 -13.43 -2.35
N ASP A 28 6.90 -13.64 -1.83
CA ASP A 28 7.13 -14.62 -0.77
C ASP A 28 6.40 -14.23 0.52
N ASN A 29 6.13 -12.94 0.71
CA ASN A 29 5.31 -12.41 1.80
C ASN A 29 3.79 -12.53 1.57
N ARG A 30 3.35 -12.94 0.37
CA ARG A 30 1.95 -13.14 0.02
C ARG A 30 1.62 -14.63 0.15
N GLY A 31 1.17 -15.01 1.35
CA GLY A 31 0.89 -16.40 1.73
C GLY A 31 0.13 -17.21 0.67
N GLU A 32 0.21 -18.55 0.76
CA GLU A 32 -0.07 -19.51 -0.32
C GLU A 32 -1.38 -19.34 -1.11
N PHE A 33 -2.38 -18.68 -0.52
CA PHE A 33 -3.72 -18.52 -1.08
C PHE A 33 -3.99 -17.12 -1.67
N PHE A 34 -3.05 -16.18 -1.57
CA PHE A 34 -3.25 -14.82 -2.09
C PHE A 34 -2.92 -14.74 -3.58
N PRO A 35 -3.70 -14.01 -4.41
CA PRO A 35 -3.42 -13.88 -5.83
C PRO A 35 -2.01 -13.35 -6.10
N ARG A 36 -1.22 -14.09 -6.90
CA ARG A 36 0.15 -13.72 -7.32
C ARG A 36 0.16 -12.68 -8.46
N GLY A 37 -0.83 -11.79 -8.49
CA GLY A 37 -0.86 -10.70 -9.46
C GLY A 37 0.18 -9.65 -9.09
N ILE A 38 1.23 -9.53 -9.90
CA ILE A 38 2.17 -8.40 -9.81
C ILE A 38 1.72 -7.33 -10.80
N LEU A 39 1.72 -6.09 -10.34
CA LEU A 39 1.49 -4.93 -11.19
C LEU A 39 2.86 -4.40 -11.61
N ALA A 40 3.04 -4.08 -12.89
CA ALA A 40 4.27 -3.42 -13.34
C ALA A 40 4.39 -2.03 -12.67
N GLN A 41 5.60 -1.60 -12.33
CA GLN A 41 5.84 -0.33 -11.62
C GLN A 41 5.18 0.88 -12.29
N PRO A 42 5.22 1.03 -13.64
CA PRO A 42 4.56 2.16 -14.28
C PRO A 42 3.04 2.13 -14.13
N ALA A 43 2.43 0.95 -14.18
CA ALA A 43 0.99 0.78 -14.00
C ALA A 43 0.57 1.06 -12.54
N PHE A 44 1.40 0.67 -11.57
CA PHE A 44 1.19 0.98 -10.15
C PHE A 44 1.22 2.48 -9.90
N ARG A 45 2.23 3.19 -10.43
CA ARG A 45 2.31 4.66 -10.35
C ARG A 45 1.13 5.34 -11.03
N ARG A 46 0.77 4.89 -12.24
CA ARG A 46 -0.37 5.42 -12.98
C ARG A 46 -1.68 5.29 -12.18
N GLN A 47 -1.92 4.16 -11.53
CA GLN A 47 -3.11 3.98 -10.71
C GLN A 47 -3.15 4.96 -9.52
N PHE A 48 -2.01 5.22 -8.88
CA PHE A 48 -1.91 6.26 -7.85
C PHE A 48 -2.18 7.67 -8.43
N GLU A 49 -1.62 7.99 -9.60
CA GLU A 49 -1.85 9.28 -10.25
C GLU A 49 -3.32 9.49 -10.62
N GLU A 50 -4.02 8.42 -11.03
CA GLU A 50 -5.41 8.47 -11.45
C GLU A 50 -6.38 8.75 -10.28
N ASN A 51 -6.18 8.12 -9.11
CA ASN A 51 -7.11 8.28 -7.99
C ASN A 51 -6.51 8.10 -6.58
N GLY A 52 -5.20 8.02 -6.46
CA GLY A 52 -4.51 7.82 -5.18
C GLY A 52 -4.75 6.43 -4.56
N PHE A 53 -5.13 5.43 -5.36
CA PHE A 53 -5.67 4.14 -4.91
C PHE A 53 -6.96 4.26 -4.10
N TRP A 54 -7.78 5.28 -4.35
CA TRP A 54 -8.99 5.52 -3.58
C TRP A 54 -10.17 5.83 -4.50
N SER A 55 -11.29 5.15 -4.28
CA SER A 55 -12.55 5.36 -4.96
C SER A 55 -13.68 5.59 -3.94
N LYS A 56 -14.92 5.66 -4.41
CA LYS A 56 -16.09 5.79 -3.55
C LYS A 56 -16.41 4.47 -2.85
N GLU A 57 -16.11 3.35 -3.49
CA GLU A 57 -16.46 2.00 -3.05
C GLU A 57 -15.32 1.30 -2.30
N GLU A 58 -14.07 1.61 -2.64
CA GLU A 58 -12.89 0.93 -2.08
C GLU A 58 -11.66 1.84 -2.03
N GLY A 59 -10.62 1.41 -1.32
CA GLY A 59 -9.34 2.11 -1.36
C GLY A 59 -8.24 1.41 -0.56
N MET A 60 -7.00 1.79 -0.84
CA MET A 60 -5.83 1.25 -0.17
C MET A 60 -5.45 2.09 1.05
N LEU A 61 -5.30 1.41 2.19
CA LEU A 61 -4.70 1.99 3.39
C LEU A 61 -3.33 1.36 3.60
N VAL A 62 -2.39 2.17 4.09
CA VAL A 62 -1.12 1.67 4.60
C VAL A 62 -1.13 1.66 6.13
N MET A 63 -0.56 0.61 6.70
CA MET A 63 -0.24 0.51 8.11
C MET A 63 1.09 1.21 8.36
N VAL A 64 1.09 2.21 9.23
CA VAL A 64 2.32 2.88 9.67
C VAL A 64 2.57 2.72 11.16
N SER A 65 3.84 2.57 11.51
CA SER A 65 4.32 2.59 12.90
C SER A 65 4.18 3.99 13.52
N PRO A 66 4.35 4.16 14.84
CA PRO A 66 4.39 5.49 15.47
C PRO A 66 5.54 6.38 14.96
N LYS A 67 6.53 5.79 14.25
CA LYS A 67 7.64 6.49 13.62
C LYS A 67 7.41 6.79 12.14
N ASP A 68 6.19 6.60 11.63
CA ASP A 68 5.78 6.75 10.22
C ASP A 68 6.46 5.77 9.25
N GLU A 69 6.94 4.63 9.74
CA GLU A 69 7.48 3.54 8.91
C GLU A 69 6.34 2.69 8.34
N ILE A 70 6.37 2.36 7.05
CA ILE A 70 5.38 1.48 6.42
C ILE A 70 5.63 0.04 6.87
N LEU A 71 4.59 -0.55 7.49
CA LEU A 71 4.57 -1.93 7.96
C LEU A 71 3.87 -2.88 6.99
N GLY A 72 2.98 -2.36 6.15
CA GLY A 72 2.20 -3.14 5.17
C GLY A 72 1.01 -2.36 4.61
N HIS A 73 0.23 -3.00 3.74
CA HIS A 73 -1.02 -2.52 3.15
C HIS A 73 -2.06 -3.63 3.15
#